data_AF-A0A0C2H145-F1
#
_entry.id   AF-A0A0C2H145-F1
#
_cell.length_a   1.000
_cell.length_b   1.000
_cell.length_c   1.000
_cell.angle_alpha   90.00
_cell.angle_beta   90.00
_cell.angle_gamma   90.00
#
_symmetry.space_group_name_H-M   'P 1'
#
loop_
_entity.id
_entity.type
_entity.pdbx_description
1 polymer ?
#
loop_
_entity_poly.entity_id
_entity_poly.type
_entity_poly.pdbx_seq_one_letter_code
_entity_poly.pdbx_strand_id
1 'polypeptide(L)'
;MPINRLSNPDRPSARLDGLRLMYMYTIQVAGYNSGGLGPLSSPRIIRLGPQSTLDEPSSARSFPLILLILWCLLMQISWSS
;
A
#
# COMPACT_ATOMS: atom_id res chain seq x y z
N MET A 1 13.83 -4.34 -25.91
CA MET A 1 14.93 -3.92 -25.03
C MET A 1 15.50 -5.16 -24.36
N PRO A 2 16.83 -5.37 -24.34
CA PRO A 2 17.39 -6.53 -23.65
C PRO A 2 17.23 -6.34 -22.13
N ILE A 3 16.75 -7.37 -21.45
CA ILE A 3 16.39 -7.45 -20.01
C ILE A 3 17.60 -7.36 -19.06
N ASN A 4 18.81 -7.08 -19.57
CA ASN A 4 20.05 -7.47 -18.89
C ASN A 4 20.60 -6.54 -17.80
N ARG A 5 19.84 -5.58 -17.27
CA ARG A 5 20.09 -5.06 -15.91
C ARG A 5 18.77 -4.67 -15.28
N LEU A 6 18.29 -5.52 -14.37
CA LEU A 6 17.47 -5.03 -13.27
C LEU A 6 18.21 -3.83 -12.67
N SER A 7 17.53 -2.69 -12.57
CA SER A 7 18.12 -1.40 -12.18
C SER A 7 18.86 -1.45 -10.85
N ASN A 8 18.51 -2.42 -10.00
CA ASN A 8 19.20 -2.76 -8.76
C ASN A 8 19.07 -4.28 -8.50
N PRO A 9 20.17 -5.04 -8.36
CA PRO A 9 20.12 -6.48 -8.09
C PRO A 9 19.53 -6.82 -6.71
N ASP A 10 19.73 -5.98 -5.70
CA ASP A 10 19.16 -6.18 -4.36
C ASP A 10 17.66 -5.80 -4.33
N ARG A 11 17.23 -4.97 -5.28
CA ARG A 11 15.85 -4.48 -5.39
C ARG A 11 15.40 -4.49 -6.85
N PRO A 12 15.20 -5.69 -7.43
CA PRO A 12 14.86 -5.83 -8.83
C PRO A 12 13.55 -5.12 -9.15
N SER A 13 13.58 -4.25 -10.16
CA SER A 13 12.41 -3.50 -10.60
C SER A 13 12.38 -3.33 -12.10
N ALA A 14 11.18 -3.16 -12.64
CA ALA A 14 10.93 -2.87 -14.05
C ALA A 14 9.80 -1.83 -14.14
N ARG A 15 9.93 -0.91 -15.09
CA ARG A 15 8.89 0.08 -15.41
C ARG A 15 8.08 -0.43 -16.58
N LEU A 16 6.75 -0.40 -16.44
CA LEU A 16 5.81 -0.74 -17.49
C LEU A 16 5.18 0.55 -18.01
N ASP A 17 5.56 0.96 -19.22
CA ASP A 17 5.02 2.13 -19.90
C ASP A 17 3.95 1.72 -20.94
N GLY A 18 3.14 2.68 -21.41
CA GLY A 18 2.13 2.45 -22.45
C GLY A 18 0.86 1.74 -21.99
N LEU A 19 0.66 1.61 -20.67
CA LEU A 19 -0.57 1.04 -20.11
C LEU A 19 -1.76 2.00 -20.27
N ARG A 20 -2.95 1.44 -20.47
CA ARG A 20 -4.19 2.20 -20.65
C ARG A 20 -4.76 2.59 -19.29
N LEU A 21 -5.20 3.85 -19.17
CA LEU A 21 -5.95 4.32 -18.01
C LEU A 21 -7.32 3.65 -17.93
N MET A 22 -7.84 3.53 -16.71
CA MET A 22 -9.12 2.91 -16.36
C MET A 22 -9.20 1.41 -16.64
N TYR A 23 -8.04 0.74 -16.78
CA TYR A 23 -7.94 -0.71 -16.87
C TYR A 23 -7.38 -1.32 -15.57
N MET A 24 -7.81 -2.56 -15.32
CA MET A 24 -7.25 -3.42 -14.28
C MET A 24 -6.23 -4.37 -14.90
N TYR A 25 -5.04 -4.42 -14.31
CA TYR A 25 -3.97 -5.32 -14.71
C TYR A 25 -3.65 -6.28 -13.58
N THR A 26 -3.48 -7.55 -13.92
CA THR A 26 -2.90 -8.55 -13.02
C THR A 26 -1.42 -8.68 -13.35
N ILE A 27 -0.56 -8.41 -12.37
CA ILE A 27 0.88 -8.49 -12.50
C ILE A 27 1.40 -9.71 -11.74
N GLN A 28 2.25 -10.49 -12.39
CA GLN A 28 3.00 -11.60 -11.81
C GLN A 28 4.44 -11.56 -12.30
N VAL A 29 5.36 -12.01 -11.46
CA VAL A 29 6.80 -12.07 -11.78
C VAL A 29 7.28 -13.50 -11.57
N ALA A 30 8.13 -13.99 -12.46
CA ALA A 30 8.81 -15.27 -12.31
C ALA A 30 10.33 -15.07 -12.47
N GLY A 31 11.10 -15.88 -11.74
CA GLY A 31 12.54 -15.99 -11.99
C GLY A 31 12.81 -16.77 -13.27
N TYR A 32 13.85 -16.40 -14.00
CA TYR A 32 14.31 -17.11 -15.20
C TYR A 32 15.82 -17.31 -15.15
N ASN A 33 16.28 -18.52 -15.42
CA ASN A 33 17.70 -18.86 -15.55
C ASN A 33 17.92 -19.95 -16.61
N SER A 34 19.13 -20.50 -16.73
CA SER A 34 19.45 -21.56 -17.71
C SER A 34 18.68 -22.86 -17.50
N GLY A 35 18.12 -23.10 -16.30
CA GLY A 35 17.24 -24.23 -16.00
C GLY A 35 15.78 -23.99 -16.39
N GLY A 36 15.42 -22.77 -16.82
CA GLY A 36 14.09 -22.41 -17.29
C GLY A 36 13.37 -21.38 -16.42
N LEU A 37 12.05 -21.37 -16.55
CA LEU A 37 11.16 -20.46 -15.83
C LEU A 37 10.76 -21.06 -14.48
N GLY A 38 10.97 -20.28 -13.42
CA GLY A 38 10.52 -20.60 -12.06
C GLY A 38 9.01 -20.34 -11.87
N PRO A 39 8.48 -20.61 -10.66
CA PRO A 39 7.08 -20.35 -10.36
C PRO A 39 6.73 -18.85 -10.46
N LEU A 40 5.48 -18.57 -10.83
CA LEU A 40 4.93 -17.22 -10.79
C LEU A 40 4.73 -16.78 -9.33
N SER A 41 4.98 -15.50 -9.07
CA SER A 41 4.59 -14.86 -7.81
C SER A 41 3.07 -14.89 -7.61
N SER A 42 2.64 -14.59 -6.38
CA SER A 42 1.24 -14.26 -6.14
C SER A 42 0.80 -13.11 -7.06
N PRO A 43 -0.44 -13.15 -7.60
CA PRO A 43 -0.96 -12.11 -8.48
C PRO A 43 -1.17 -10.82 -7.71
N ARG A 44 -0.75 -9.69 -8.29
CA ARG A 44 -1.06 -8.36 -7.79
C ARG A 44 -1.93 -7.62 -8.79
N ILE A 45 -3.11 -7.20 -8.35
CA ILE A 45 -4.04 -6.45 -9.17
C ILE A 45 -3.72 -4.96 -9.00
N ILE A 46 -3.51 -4.25 -10.10
CA ILE A 46 -3.34 -2.80 -10.14
C ILE A 46 -4.42 -2.18 -11.01
N ARG A 47 -5.02 -1.09 -10.54
CA ARG A 47 -5.95 -0.28 -11.34
C ARG A 47 -5.27 1.03 -11.67
N LEU A 48 -5.15 1.34 -12.95
CA LEU A 48 -4.63 2.62 -13.41
C LEU A 48 -5.81 3.56 -13.64
N GLY A 49 -5.76 4.77 -13.12
CA GLY A 49 -6.84 5.74 -13.23
C GLY A 49 -6.66 6.88 -12.24
N PRO A 50 -7.62 7.82 -12.18
CA PRO A 50 -7.65 8.83 -11.13
C PRO A 50 -7.53 8.11 -9.77
N GLN A 51 -6.62 8.58 -8.91
CA GLN A 51 -6.51 8.07 -7.55
C GLN A 51 -7.84 8.32 -6.85
N SER A 52 -8.73 7.32 -6.82
CA SER A 52 -9.76 7.32 -5.79
C SER A 52 -9.03 7.11 -4.48
N THR A 53 -9.23 8.02 -3.54
CA THR A 53 -8.68 8.07 -2.18
C THR A 53 -9.10 6.90 -1.29
N LEU A 54 -9.13 5.67 -1.82
CA LEU A 54 -9.77 4.50 -1.21
C LEU A 54 -8.80 3.46 -0.64
N ASP A 55 -7.52 3.79 -0.50
CA ASP A 55 -6.54 2.95 0.20
C ASP A 55 -5.69 3.77 1.18
N GLU A 56 -6.28 4.74 1.87
CA GLU A 56 -5.74 5.09 3.19
C GLU A 56 -6.18 3.97 4.13
N PRO A 57 -5.26 3.14 4.68
CA PRO A 57 -5.64 2.34 5.83
C PRO A 57 -6.01 3.37 6.88
N SER A 58 -7.31 3.56 7.14
CA SER A 58 -7.77 4.39 8.23
C SER A 58 -7.31 3.74 9.53
N SER A 59 -6.04 3.92 9.87
CA SER A 59 -5.55 4.05 11.22
C SER A 59 -6.16 5.35 11.72
N ALA A 60 -7.49 5.35 11.84
CA ALA A 60 -8.19 6.26 12.71
C ALA A 60 -7.47 6.09 14.03
N ARG A 61 -6.60 7.05 14.36
CA ARG A 61 -6.23 7.28 15.74
C ARG A 61 -7.56 7.52 16.41
N SER A 62 -8.13 6.46 16.97
CA SER A 62 -9.16 6.54 17.98
C SER A 62 -8.53 7.37 19.08
N PHE A 63 -8.67 8.69 19.00
CA PHE A 63 -8.45 9.54 20.14
C PHE A 63 -9.35 8.95 21.22
N PRO A 64 -8.79 8.42 22.32
CA PRO A 64 -9.60 7.68 23.26
C PRO A 64 -10.55 8.70 23.87
N LEU A 65 -11.83 8.61 23.50
CA LEU A 65 -12.94 9.36 24.09
C LEU A 65 -12.87 9.35 25.62
N ILE A 66 -12.30 8.28 26.18
CA ILE A 66 -11.92 8.13 27.58
C ILE A 66 -11.09 9.30 28.13
N LEU A 67 -10.06 9.80 27.43
CA LEU A 67 -9.27 10.95 27.91
C LEU A 67 -10.11 12.23 27.96
N LEU A 68 -11.02 12.41 27.01
CA LEU A 68 -11.91 13.57 26.96
C LEU A 68 -12.98 13.51 28.07
N ILE A 69 -13.51 12.30 28.33
CA ILE A 69 -14.45 12.05 29.42
C ILE A 69 -13.78 12.25 30.79
N LEU A 70 -12.55 11.74 30.96
CA LEU A 70 -11.79 11.90 32.20
C LEU A 70 -11.47 13.38 32.48
N TRP A 71 -11.11 14.12 31.44
CA TRP A 71 -10.87 15.56 31.51
C TRP A 71 -12.14 16.33 31.92
N CYS A 72 -13.29 16.02 31.31
CA CYS A 72 -14.56 16.63 31.69
C CYS A 72 -14.93 16.34 33.14
N LEU A 73 -14.73 15.11 33.63
CA LEU A 73 -14.99 14.76 35.03
C LEU A 73 -14.06 15.52 35.99
N LEU A 74 -12.77 15.65 35.66
CA LEU A 74 -11.81 16.40 36.46
C LEU A 74 -12.18 17.89 36.56
N MET A 75 -12.65 18.48 35.46
CA MET A 75 -13.12 19.88 35.47
C MET A 75 -14.37 20.05 36.34
N GLN A 76 -15.31 19.11 36.34
CA GLN A 76 -16.50 19.18 37.20
C GLN A 76 -16.17 19.13 38.70
N ILE A 77 -15.16 18.34 39.09
CA ILE A 77 -14.73 18.24 40.50
C ILE A 77 -14.05 19.55 40.95
N SER A 78 -13.30 20.20 40.06
CA SER A 78 -12.61 21.47 40.37
C SER A 78 -13.56 22.66 40.61
N TRP A 79 -14.80 22.58 40.14
CA TRP A 79 -15.82 23.62 40.35
C TRP A 79 -16.69 23.38 41.59
N SER A 80 -16.48 22.27 42.31
CA SER A 80 -17.27 21.89 43.48
C SER A 80 -16.50 21.95 44.82
N SER A 81 -15.35 22.64 44.85
CA SER A 81 -14.62 23.05 46.08
C SER A 81 -14.52 24.57 46.15
#